data_AF-A0A955A1S7-F1
#
_entry.id   AF-A0A955A1S7-F1
#
_cell.length_a   1.000
_cell.length_b   1.000
_cell.length_c   1.000
_cell.angle_alpha   90.00
_cell.angle_beta   90.00
_cell.angle_gamma   90.00
#
_symmetry.space_group_name_H-M   'P 1'
#
loop_
_entity.id
_entity.type
_entity.pdbx_description
1 polymer ?
#
loop_
_entity_poly.entity_id
_entity_poly.type
_entity_poly.pdbx_seq_one_letter_code
_entity_poly.pdbx_strand_id
1 'polypeptide(L)'
;MAPQKVISPVDNTSPDGIRQFMRSVAQVIDVQIRSVSQTASAEDTDVVTFTMQVVDRRGNAMKRQCLFRCFVRDESNAAASATITANTGELVTTVTAGRVFDVLSDSDGVIEVDLEVAGTAQRQIATVYLGDYTLGVIGTFA
;
A
#
# COMPACT_ATOMS: atom_id res chain seq x y z
N MET A 1 27.52 -2.09 11.28
CA MET A 1 26.69 -1.03 11.90
C MET A 1 26.22 -0.11 10.79
N ALA A 2 24.91 0.05 10.60
CA ALA A 2 24.39 1.08 9.70
C ALA A 2 24.76 2.47 10.25
N PRO A 3 25.09 3.47 9.42
CA PRO A 3 25.38 4.81 9.90
C PRO A 3 24.13 5.37 10.57
N GLN A 4 24.20 5.56 11.89
CA GLN A 4 23.18 6.27 12.65
C GLN A 4 23.17 7.70 12.14
N LYS A 5 22.09 8.09 11.47
CA LYS A 5 21.90 9.45 10.96
C LYS A 5 21.70 10.37 12.18
N VAL A 6 22.79 10.95 12.68
CA VAL A 6 22.75 11.92 13.77
C VAL A 6 22.11 13.19 13.22
N ILE A 7 20.87 13.46 13.63
CA ILE A 7 20.25 14.76 13.42
C ILE A 7 20.81 15.64 14.54
N SER A 8 21.77 16.50 14.21
CA SER A 8 22.26 17.51 15.14
C SER A 8 21.10 18.42 15.55
N PRO A 9 20.90 18.69 16.86
CA PRO A 9 19.85 19.59 17.30
C PRO A 9 20.12 20.98 16.75
N VAL A 10 19.06 21.65 16.29
CA VAL A 10 19.08 23.05 15.86
C VAL A 10 19.73 23.87 16.97
N ASP A 11 20.84 24.54 16.66
CA ASP A 11 21.51 25.39 17.63
C ASP A 11 20.56 26.52 18.05
N ASN A 12 20.40 26.74 19.36
CA ASN A 12 19.51 27.80 19.88
C ASN A 12 20.06 29.21 19.58
N THR A 13 21.22 29.30 18.95
CA THR A 13 21.91 30.53 18.54
C THR A 13 21.57 31.01 17.14
N SER A 14 20.96 30.17 16.30
CA SER A 14 20.55 30.56 14.95
C SER A 14 19.46 31.66 14.96
N PRO A 15 19.40 32.56 13.98
CA PRO A 15 18.26 33.46 13.79
C PRO A 15 16.91 32.72 13.71
N ASP A 16 15.84 33.31 14.23
CA ASP A 16 14.52 32.66 14.34
C ASP A 16 13.98 32.17 12.98
N GLY A 17 14.25 32.89 11.89
CA GLY A 17 13.88 32.48 10.54
C GLY A 17 14.58 31.19 10.08
N ILE A 18 15.85 30.99 10.45
CA ILE A 18 16.58 29.75 10.16
C ILE A 18 16.03 28.60 11.00
N ARG A 19 15.67 28.86 12.27
CA ARG A 19 15.04 27.83 13.13
C ARG A 19 13.64 27.45 12.66
N GLN A 20 12.85 28.40 12.14
CA GLN A 20 11.55 28.12 11.53
C GLN A 20 11.70 27.33 10.23
N PHE A 21 12.64 27.71 9.38
CA PHE A 21 12.94 26.98 8.15
C PHE A 21 13.40 25.55 8.44
N MET A 22 14.34 25.35 9.36
CA MET A 22 14.82 24.01 9.75
C MET A 22 13.70 23.15 10.35
N ARG A 23 12.80 23.74 11.16
CA ARG A 23 11.63 23.03 11.68
C ARG A 23 10.64 22.67 10.58
N SER A 24 10.37 23.57 9.64
CA SER A 24 9.52 23.31 8.49
C SER A 24 10.08 22.21 7.60
N VAL A 25 11.38 22.24 7.29
CA VAL A 25 12.07 21.20 6.54
C VAL A 25 12.05 19.87 7.30
N ALA A 26 12.32 19.87 8.61
CA ALA A 26 12.23 18.67 9.43
C ALA A 26 10.83 18.08 9.39
N GLN A 27 9.79 18.89 9.55
CA GLN A 27 8.39 18.47 9.53
C GLN A 27 7.98 17.91 8.16
N VAL A 28 8.41 18.53 7.05
CA VAL A 28 8.16 18.05 5.69
C VAL A 28 8.96 16.77 5.38
N ILE A 29 10.17 16.62 5.93
CA ILE A 29 10.96 15.39 5.83
C ILE A 29 10.33 14.26 6.66
N ASP A 30 9.68 14.59 7.79
CA ASP A 30 9.04 13.63 8.69
C ASP A 30 7.67 13.14 8.19
N VAL A 31 6.98 13.92 7.34
CA VAL A 31 5.78 13.44 6.65
C VAL A 31 6.22 12.34 5.69
N GLN A 32 5.91 11.10 6.04
CA GLN A 32 6.24 9.95 5.24
C GLN A 32 5.44 10.00 3.94
N ILE A 33 6.06 10.50 2.86
CA ILE A 33 5.51 10.39 1.51
C ILE A 33 5.56 8.90 1.14
N ARG A 34 4.38 8.30 1.05
CA ARG A 34 4.17 6.90 0.69
C ARG A 34 3.38 6.85 -0.61
N SER A 35 3.77 5.96 -1.50
CA SER A 35 2.98 5.62 -2.68
C SER A 35 2.79 4.11 -2.76
N VAL A 36 1.76 3.68 -3.48
CA VAL A 36 1.57 2.27 -3.79
C VAL A 36 2.26 1.99 -5.13
N SER A 37 3.23 1.08 -5.10
CA SER A 37 3.75 0.45 -6.32
C SER A 37 2.80 -0.68 -6.71
N GLN A 38 2.48 -0.77 -8.00
CA GLN A 38 1.64 -1.81 -8.56
C GLN A 38 2.25 -2.31 -9.86
N THR A 39 2.29 -3.62 -10.05
CA THR A 39 2.85 -4.27 -11.26
C THR A 39 1.96 -5.43 -11.66
N ALA A 40 1.61 -5.52 -12.94
CA ALA A 40 0.96 -6.70 -13.53
C ALA A 40 2.05 -7.62 -14.10
N SER A 41 1.93 -8.94 -13.93
CA SER A 41 3.01 -9.88 -14.31
C SER A 41 2.55 -11.11 -15.08
N ALA A 42 1.35 -11.62 -14.82
CA ALA A 42 0.77 -12.73 -15.56
C ALA A 42 -0.55 -12.30 -16.20
N GLU A 43 -0.68 -12.50 -17.51
CA GLU A 43 -1.92 -12.31 -18.27
C GLU A 43 -2.25 -13.64 -18.94
N ASP A 44 -3.11 -14.43 -18.31
CA ASP A 44 -3.79 -15.56 -18.95
C ASP A 44 -5.07 -15.07 -19.65
N THR A 45 -5.76 -15.95 -20.37
CA THR A 45 -6.93 -15.56 -21.19
C THR A 45 -8.01 -14.79 -20.41
N ASP A 46 -8.23 -15.15 -19.14
CA ASP A 46 -9.25 -14.55 -18.28
C ASP A 46 -8.69 -14.04 -16.93
N VAL A 47 -7.38 -14.18 -16.67
CA VAL A 47 -6.78 -13.90 -15.36
C VAL A 47 -5.59 -12.95 -15.48
N VAL A 48 -5.56 -11.92 -14.63
CA VAL A 48 -4.41 -11.03 -14.49
C VAL A 48 -3.91 -10.99 -13.05
N THR A 49 -2.63 -11.25 -12.84
CA THR A 49 -1.98 -11.15 -11.51
C THR A 49 -1.42 -9.77 -11.28
N PHE A 50 -1.82 -9.13 -10.18
CA PHE A 50 -1.34 -7.85 -9.70
C PHE A 50 -0.53 -8.00 -8.41
N THR A 51 0.67 -7.45 -8.41
CA THR A 51 1.49 -7.28 -7.21
C THR A 51 1.39 -5.84 -6.73
N MET A 52 1.18 -5.62 -5.43
CA MET A 52 1.09 -4.31 -4.78
C MET A 52 2.02 -4.25 -3.57
N GLN A 53 2.70 -3.11 -3.39
CA GLN A 53 3.55 -2.84 -2.23
C GLN A 53 3.66 -1.34 -1.96
N VAL A 54 3.65 -0.93 -0.69
CA VAL A 54 3.92 0.47 -0.32
C VAL A 54 5.41 0.75 -0.46
N VAL A 55 5.76 1.86 -1.12
CA VAL A 55 7.13 2.32 -1.27
C VAL A 55 7.34 3.70 -0.64
N ASP A 56 8.56 3.96 -0.19
CA ASP A 56 8.98 5.27 0.25
C ASP A 56 9.21 6.24 -0.92
N ARG A 57 9.44 7.52 -0.63
CA ARG A 57 9.75 8.55 -1.63
C ARG A 57 10.96 8.26 -2.55
N ARG A 58 11.81 7.30 -2.19
CA ARG A 58 12.99 6.88 -2.96
C ARG A 58 12.72 5.60 -3.76
N GLY A 59 11.50 5.09 -3.71
CA GLY A 59 11.08 3.84 -4.35
C GLY A 59 11.46 2.58 -3.57
N ASN A 60 11.92 2.69 -2.32
CA ASN A 60 12.24 1.50 -1.53
C ASN A 60 10.96 0.88 -0.97
N ALA A 61 10.84 -0.44 -1.12
CA ALA A 61 9.82 -1.26 -0.51
C ALA A 61 9.76 -1.06 1.02
N MET A 62 8.56 -0.79 1.53
CA MET A 62 8.30 -0.72 2.95
C MET A 62 7.90 -2.10 3.48
N LYS A 63 8.83 -2.75 4.19
CA LYS A 63 8.64 -4.09 4.77
C LYS A 63 7.88 -4.05 6.07
N ARG A 64 6.56 -3.91 5.99
CA ARG A 64 5.63 -3.90 7.12
C ARG A 64 4.23 -4.26 6.65
N GLN A 65 3.41 -4.82 7.53
CA GLN A 65 2.01 -5.09 7.20
C GLN A 65 1.21 -3.81 6.98
N CYS A 66 0.48 -3.78 5.87
CA CYS A 66 -0.32 -2.65 5.41
C CYS A 66 -1.69 -3.15 4.98
N LEU A 67 -2.71 -2.31 5.20
CA LEU A 67 -4.07 -2.54 4.73
C LEU A 67 -4.32 -1.71 3.47
N PHE A 68 -4.93 -2.34 2.47
CA PHE A 68 -5.30 -1.70 1.21
C PHE A 68 -6.78 -1.93 0.93
N ARG A 69 -7.36 -0.95 0.24
CA ARG A 69 -8.68 -1.05 -0.37
C ARG A 69 -8.54 -0.93 -1.87
N CYS A 70 -9.08 -1.92 -2.56
CA CYS A 70 -9.01 -2.03 -4.01
C CYS A 70 -10.40 -1.86 -4.62
N PHE A 71 -10.46 -1.17 -5.76
CA PHE A 71 -11.68 -0.91 -6.53
C PHE A 71 -11.50 -1.43 -7.94
N VAL A 72 -12.38 -2.33 -8.36
CA VAL A 72 -12.40 -2.87 -9.71
C VAL A 72 -13.30 -2.01 -10.59
N ARG A 73 -12.76 -1.59 -11.73
CA ARG A 73 -13.37 -0.70 -12.72
C ARG A 73 -13.28 -1.32 -14.11
N ASP A 74 -14.15 -0.91 -15.02
CA ASP A 74 -13.97 -1.15 -16.45
C ASP A 74 -13.27 0.05 -17.11
N GLU A 75 -13.05 -0.03 -18.42
CA GLU A 75 -12.43 1.04 -19.22
C GLU A 75 -13.21 2.37 -19.18
N SER A 76 -14.52 2.32 -18.89
CA SER A 76 -15.37 3.50 -18.74
C SER A 76 -15.35 4.08 -17.32
N ASN A 77 -14.50 3.52 -16.44
CA ASN A 77 -14.43 3.83 -15.01
C ASN A 77 -15.73 3.51 -14.25
N ALA A 78 -16.62 2.71 -14.84
CA ALA A 78 -17.79 2.20 -14.16
C ALA A 78 -17.37 1.10 -13.19
N ALA A 79 -18.16 0.91 -12.12
CA ALA A 79 -17.91 -0.17 -11.18
C ALA A 79 -18.09 -1.52 -11.87
N ALA A 80 -17.06 -2.36 -11.87
CA ALA A 80 -17.09 -3.66 -12.50
C ALA A 80 -16.75 -4.75 -11.48
N SER A 81 -17.18 -5.97 -11.75
CA SER A 81 -16.88 -7.13 -10.90
C SER A 81 -15.79 -8.00 -11.53
N ALA A 82 -15.03 -8.65 -10.66
CA ALA A 82 -14.12 -9.74 -10.99
C ALA A 82 -14.12 -10.77 -9.86
N THR A 83 -13.70 -11.99 -10.15
CA THR A 83 -13.33 -12.94 -9.10
C THR A 83 -11.94 -12.55 -8.61
N ILE A 84 -11.76 -12.52 -7.28
CA ILE A 84 -10.54 -12.02 -6.64
C ILE A 84 -9.97 -13.13 -5.79
N THR A 85 -8.70 -13.44 -6.01
CA THR A 85 -7.95 -14.43 -5.22
C THR A 85 -6.68 -13.77 -4.70
N ALA A 86 -6.45 -13.82 -3.39
CA ALA A 86 -5.18 -13.38 -2.81
C ALA A 86 -4.19 -14.54 -2.81
N ASN A 87 -3.11 -14.42 -3.56
CA ASN A 87 -2.01 -15.39 -3.62
C ASN A 87 -1.03 -15.17 -2.47
N THR A 88 -0.82 -13.91 -2.10
CA THR A 88 -0.10 -13.52 -0.88
C THR A 88 -0.90 -12.48 -0.08
N GLY A 89 -0.60 -12.40 1.21
CA GLY A 89 -1.42 -11.64 2.15
C GLY A 89 -2.74 -12.35 2.46
N GLU A 90 -3.73 -11.56 2.89
CA GLU A 90 -5.04 -12.06 3.30
C GLU A 90 -6.15 -11.17 2.73
N LEU A 91 -7.11 -11.79 2.03
CA LEU A 91 -8.34 -11.11 1.62
C LEU A 91 -9.24 -10.94 2.85
N VAL A 92 -9.32 -9.72 3.37
CA VAL A 92 -10.03 -9.41 4.63
C VAL A 92 -11.54 -9.35 4.40
N THR A 93 -11.97 -8.73 3.30
CA THR A 93 -13.39 -8.66 2.96
C THR A 93 -13.60 -8.38 1.48
N THR A 94 -14.68 -8.94 0.94
CA THR A 94 -15.25 -8.53 -0.34
C THR A 94 -16.50 -7.71 -0.03
N VAL A 95 -16.37 -6.38 -0.07
CA VAL A 95 -17.42 -5.44 0.37
C VAL A 95 -18.59 -5.43 -0.61
N THR A 96 -18.34 -5.66 -1.89
CA THR A 96 -19.36 -5.81 -2.93
C THR A 96 -18.85 -6.81 -3.95
N ALA A 97 -19.60 -7.87 -4.24
CA ALA A 97 -19.21 -9.04 -5.05
C ALA A 97 -18.23 -8.69 -6.20
N GLY A 98 -16.93 -8.80 -5.94
CA GLY A 98 -15.89 -8.59 -6.94
C GLY A 98 -15.58 -7.14 -7.34
N ARG A 99 -16.23 -6.13 -6.74
CA ARG A 99 -16.10 -4.71 -7.13
C ARG A 99 -15.20 -3.91 -6.19
N VAL A 100 -15.29 -4.21 -4.91
CA VAL A 100 -14.48 -3.55 -3.87
C VAL A 100 -14.07 -4.62 -2.87
N PHE A 101 -12.79 -4.64 -2.55
CA PHE A 101 -12.23 -5.58 -1.60
C PHE A 101 -11.13 -4.93 -0.77
N ASP A 102 -10.99 -5.40 0.46
CA ASP A 102 -9.88 -5.04 1.33
C ASP A 102 -8.94 -6.23 1.45
N VAL A 103 -7.65 -5.94 1.36
CA VAL A 103 -6.59 -6.94 1.43
C VAL A 103 -5.51 -6.45 2.40
N LEU A 104 -5.11 -7.34 3.28
CA LEU A 104 -4.01 -7.16 4.20
C LEU A 104 -2.75 -7.77 3.57
N SER A 105 -1.64 -7.05 3.59
CA SER A 105 -0.39 -7.58 3.07
C SER A 105 0.21 -8.65 3.96
N ASP A 106 1.16 -9.40 3.40
CA ASP A 106 2.03 -10.26 4.19
C ASP A 106 2.98 -9.47 5.11
N SER A 107 3.85 -10.18 5.83
CA SER A 107 4.85 -9.61 6.73
C SER A 107 5.88 -8.71 6.03
N ASP A 108 6.09 -8.88 4.73
CA ASP A 108 7.01 -8.09 3.91
C ASP A 108 6.32 -6.88 3.25
N GLY A 109 5.03 -6.67 3.52
CA GLY A 109 4.26 -5.56 2.97
C GLY A 109 3.85 -5.78 1.52
N VAL A 110 3.90 -7.02 1.03
CA VAL A 110 3.56 -7.40 -0.34
C VAL A 110 2.17 -8.02 -0.38
N ILE A 111 1.47 -7.74 -1.47
CA ILE A 111 0.22 -8.40 -1.85
C ILE A 111 0.36 -8.85 -3.29
N GLU A 112 -0.07 -10.07 -3.55
CA GLU A 112 -0.28 -10.61 -4.88
C GLU A 112 -1.72 -11.08 -4.98
N VAL A 113 -2.44 -10.55 -5.98
CA VAL A 113 -3.86 -10.80 -6.18
C VAL A 113 -4.11 -11.14 -7.64
N ASP A 114 -4.81 -12.23 -7.87
CA ASP A 114 -5.37 -12.57 -9.17
C ASP A 114 -6.75 -11.94 -9.34
N LEU A 115 -6.91 -11.30 -10.49
CA LEU A 115 -8.16 -10.74 -10.95
C LEU A 115 -8.65 -11.57 -12.14
N GLU A 116 -9.67 -12.38 -11.92
CA GLU A 116 -10.29 -13.22 -12.96
C GLU A 116 -11.59 -12.58 -13.47
N VAL A 117 -11.70 -12.47 -14.80
CA VAL A 117 -12.80 -11.83 -15.51
C VAL A 117 -13.26 -12.77 -16.61
N ALA A 118 -14.53 -13.16 -16.58
CA ALA A 118 -15.07 -14.03 -17.62
C ALA A 118 -15.09 -13.33 -18.98
N GLY A 119 -14.35 -13.87 -19.95
CA GLY A 119 -14.36 -13.45 -21.35
C GLY A 119 -13.50 -12.21 -21.62
N THR A 120 -13.59 -11.69 -22.85
CA THR A 120 -12.73 -10.60 -23.34
C THR A 120 -13.16 -9.23 -22.82
N ALA A 121 -12.98 -8.97 -21.53
CA ALA A 121 -13.34 -7.70 -20.91
C ALA A 121 -12.17 -7.13 -20.10
N GLN A 122 -11.75 -5.90 -20.41
CA GLN A 122 -10.69 -5.27 -19.64
C GLN A 122 -11.22 -4.75 -18.30
N ARG A 123 -10.39 -4.88 -17.27
CA ARG A 123 -10.63 -4.31 -15.95
C ARG A 123 -9.42 -3.51 -15.50
N GLN A 124 -9.69 -2.51 -14.70
CA GLN A 124 -8.72 -1.69 -14.02
C GLN A 124 -8.90 -1.88 -12.52
N ILE A 125 -7.80 -1.82 -11.78
CA ILE A 125 -7.81 -1.88 -10.33
C ILE A 125 -7.20 -0.59 -9.79
N ALA A 126 -8.00 0.16 -9.04
CA ALA A 126 -7.53 1.32 -8.31
C ALA A 126 -7.28 0.92 -6.86
N THR A 127 -6.09 1.22 -6.36
CA THR A 127 -5.66 0.81 -5.02
C THR A 127 -5.48 2.02 -4.13
N VAL A 128 -6.04 1.95 -2.93
CA VAL A 128 -5.91 2.97 -1.89
C VAL A 128 -5.23 2.34 -0.69
N TYR A 129 -4.12 2.93 -0.26
CA TYR A 129 -3.46 2.58 0.98
C TYR A 129 -4.25 3.16 2.17
N LEU A 130 -4.70 2.31 3.09
CA LEU A 130 -5.52 2.70 4.24
C LEU A 130 -4.69 2.95 5.50
N GLY A 131 -3.56 2.27 5.65
CA GLY A 131 -2.72 2.46 6.83
C GLY A 131 -1.81 1.29 7.16
N ASP A 132 -0.95 1.54 8.14
CA ASP A 132 -0.14 0.50 8.77
C ASP A 132 -1.08 -0.33 9.64
N TYR A 133 -0.90 -1.64 9.61
CA TYR A 133 -1.71 -2.55 10.41
C TYR A 133 -0.88 -3.10 11.57
N THR A 134 -1.49 -3.25 12.73
CA THR A 134 -0.85 -3.87 13.91
C THR A 134 -1.83 -4.84 14.53
N LEU A 135 -1.42 -6.10 14.61
CA LEU A 135 -2.18 -7.15 15.28
C LEU A 135 -2.00 -7.04 16.79
N GLY A 136 -3.12 -6.94 17.51
CA GLY A 136 -3.15 -7.13 18.95
C GLY A 136 -3.42 -8.60 19.28
N VAL A 137 -2.65 -9.18 20.21
CA VAL A 137 -2.95 -10.52 20.74
C VAL A 137 -4.11 -10.40 21.73
N ILE A 138 -5.24 -11.05 21.43
CA ILE A 138 -6.45 -10.99 22.28
C ILE A 138 -6.40 -12.05 23.41
N GLY A 139 -5.44 -12.98 23.34
CA GLY A 139 -5.19 -14.03 24.33
C GLY A 139 -4.91 -15.38 23.66
N THR A 140 -4.47 -16.36 24.45
CA THR A 140 -4.43 -17.76 24.03
C THR A 140 -5.68 -18.44 24.56
N PHE A 141 -6.57 -18.87 23.67
CA PHE A 141 -7.78 -19.60 24.03
C PHE A 141 -7.46 -21.10 23.97
N ALA A 142 -7.69 -21.80 25.09
CA ALA A 142 -7.52 -23.25 25.21
C ALA A 142 -8.82 -23.98 24.80
#